data_AF-A0A7J7X178-F1
#
_entry.id   AF-A0A7J7X178-F1
#
_cell.length_a   1.000
_cell.length_b   1.000
_cell.length_c   1.000
_cell.angle_alpha   90.00
_cell.angle_beta   90.00
_cell.angle_gamma   90.00
#
_symmetry.space_group_name_H-M   'P 1'
#
loop_
_entity.id
_entity.type
_entity.pdbx_description
1 polymer ?
#
loop_
_entity_poly.entity_id
_entity_poly.type
_entity_poly.pdbx_seq_one_letter_code
_entity_poly.pdbx_strand_id
1 'polypeptide(L)'
;MESSSNGLLTQVTQFWNLLDDLAESNPESYKSFIQQQLKEGKQLCAAPEPQLCLQTRILKPKEKTLFINLCQWKRIPAPQSTTDPVPLSMSTQSSMLPTILMFSRQQKRTK
;
A
#
# COMPACT_ATOMS: atom_id res chain seq x y z
N MET A 1 1.82 -18.57 9.27
CA MET A 1 2.88 -18.72 10.29
C MET A 1 3.00 -17.38 10.98
N GLU A 2 2.49 -17.26 12.21
CA GLU A 2 2.68 -16.03 12.99
C GLU A 2 4.12 -16.01 13.50
N SER A 3 4.92 -15.07 13.03
CA SER A 3 6.23 -14.80 13.63
C SER A 3 5.98 -14.19 15.01
N SER A 4 6.41 -14.87 16.07
CA SER A 4 6.46 -14.28 17.42
C SER A 4 7.17 -12.93 17.35
N SER A 5 6.67 -11.92 18.06
CA SER A 5 7.23 -10.55 18.06
C SER A 5 8.74 -10.54 18.31
N ASN A 6 9.25 -11.48 19.11
CA ASN A 6 10.68 -11.64 19.38
C ASN A 6 11.47 -12.09 18.12
N GLY A 7 10.89 -12.96 17.30
CA GLY A 7 11.52 -13.39 16.04
C GLY A 7 11.60 -12.26 15.01
N LEU A 8 10.59 -11.39 14.96
CA LEU A 8 10.58 -10.22 14.08
C LEU A 8 11.65 -9.20 14.50
N LEU A 9 11.76 -8.90 15.80
CA LEU A 9 12.78 -7.98 16.30
C LEU A 9 14.21 -8.46 15.96
N THR A 10 14.48 -9.75 16.12
CA THR A 10 15.79 -10.32 15.73
C THR A 10 16.10 -10.12 14.25
N GLN A 11 15.12 -10.33 13.36
CA GLN A 11 15.31 -10.10 11.92
C GLN A 11 15.61 -8.63 11.60
N VAL A 12 14.92 -7.70 12.26
CA VAL A 12 15.17 -6.27 12.10
C VAL A 12 16.59 -5.91 12.55
N THR A 13 17.02 -6.40 13.71
CA THR A 13 18.39 -6.18 14.20
C THR A 13 19.45 -6.75 13.25
N GLN A 14 19.25 -7.98 12.76
CA GLN A 14 20.17 -8.61 11.79
C GLN A 14 20.26 -7.81 10.50
N PHE A 15 19.14 -7.25 10.04
CA PHE A 15 19.12 -6.41 8.86
C PHE A 15 19.89 -5.11 9.06
N TRP A 16 19.78 -4.46 10.22
CA TRP A 16 20.58 -3.26 10.54
C TRP A 16 22.07 -3.57 10.59
N ASN A 17 22.47 -4.64 11.26
CA ASN A 17 23.87 -5.05 11.31
C ASN A 17 24.45 -5.31 9.90
N LEU A 18 23.67 -5.96 9.02
CA LEU A 18 24.07 -6.16 7.62
C LEU A 18 24.31 -4.84 6.88
N LEU A 19 23.48 -3.82 7.13
CA LEU A 19 23.64 -2.50 6.52
C LEU A 19 24.90 -1.81 7.01
N ASP A 20 25.21 -1.93 8.31
CA ASP A 20 26.44 -1.40 8.90
C ASP A 20 27.67 -2.11 8.34
N ASP A 21 27.66 -3.45 8.28
CA ASP A 21 28.72 -4.27 7.69
C ASP A 21 28.98 -3.88 6.22
N LEU A 22 27.92 -3.66 5.43
CA LEU A 22 28.04 -3.23 4.04
C LEU A 22 28.63 -1.82 3.94
N ALA A 23 28.26 -0.90 4.83
CA ALA A 23 28.79 0.46 4.83
C ALA A 23 30.29 0.50 5.15
N GLU A 24 30.77 -0.37 6.03
CA GLU A 24 32.20 -0.46 6.40
C GLU A 24 33.03 -1.25 5.38
N SER A 25 32.52 -2.41 4.94
CA SER A 25 33.30 -3.34 4.10
C SER A 25 33.23 -3.03 2.60
N ASN A 26 32.10 -2.50 2.11
CA ASN A 26 31.90 -2.21 0.69
C ASN A 26 30.92 -1.03 0.46
N PRO A 27 31.41 0.23 0.63
CA PRO A 27 30.59 1.43 0.54
C PRO A 27 29.86 1.61 -0.80
N GLU A 28 30.45 1.16 -1.91
CA GLU A 28 29.84 1.28 -3.25
C GLU A 28 28.65 0.31 -3.42
N SER A 29 28.75 -0.91 -2.89
CA SER A 29 27.61 -1.84 -2.85
C SER A 29 26.51 -1.35 -1.91
N TYR A 30 26.86 -0.80 -0.73
CA TYR A 30 25.88 -0.17 0.17
C TYR A 30 25.11 0.95 -0.54
N LYS A 31 25.84 1.88 -1.18
CA LYS A 31 25.25 3.00 -1.93
C LYS A 31 24.31 2.51 -3.04
N SER A 32 24.75 1.52 -3.82
CA SER A 32 23.95 0.94 -4.90
C SER A 32 22.68 0.27 -4.35
N PHE A 33 22.78 -0.44 -3.23
CA PHE A 33 21.64 -1.05 -2.55
C PHE A 33 20.62 -0.01 -2.09
N ILE A 34 21.04 1.03 -1.36
CA ILE A 34 20.14 2.09 -0.88
C ILE A 34 19.48 2.82 -2.05
N GLN A 35 20.23 3.14 -3.11
CA GLN A 35 19.67 3.77 -4.30
C GLN A 35 18.59 2.91 -4.96
N GLN A 36 18.81 1.60 -5.06
CA GLN A 36 17.82 0.67 -5.59
C GLN A 36 16.58 0.61 -4.71
N GLN A 37 16.75 0.49 -3.39
CA GLN A 37 15.63 0.47 -2.43
C GLN A 37 14.81 1.77 -2.48
N LEU A 38 15.45 2.93 -2.58
CA LEU A 38 14.75 4.21 -2.74
C LEU A 38 14.02 4.30 -4.08
N LYS A 39 14.62 3.82 -5.17
CA LYS A 39 14.01 3.82 -6.50
C LYS A 39 12.75 2.94 -6.55
N GLU A 40 12.83 1.74 -5.99
CA GLU A 40 11.70 0.81 -5.91
C GLU A 40 10.64 1.31 -4.92
N GLY A 41 11.08 1.75 -3.74
CA GLY A 41 10.22 2.25 -2.67
C GLY A 41 9.40 3.47 -3.08
N LYS A 42 9.93 4.37 -3.93
CA LYS A 42 9.18 5.51 -4.49
C LYS A 42 7.85 5.10 -5.14
N GLN A 43 7.80 3.94 -5.80
CA GLN A 43 6.59 3.45 -6.44
C GLN A 43 5.54 2.95 -5.44
N LEU A 44 5.98 2.44 -4.28
CA LEU A 44 5.12 1.94 -3.22
C LEU A 44 4.69 3.04 -2.23
N CYS A 45 5.52 4.07 -2.07
CA CYS A 45 5.26 5.25 -1.26
C CYS A 45 4.52 6.36 -2.02
N ALA A 46 4.30 6.20 -3.33
CA ALA A 46 3.49 7.13 -4.11
C ALA A 46 2.08 7.24 -3.52
N ALA A 47 1.48 8.43 -3.62
CA ALA A 47 0.09 8.62 -3.22
C ALA A 47 -0.86 7.77 -4.10
N PRO A 48 -2.01 7.34 -3.56
CA PRO A 48 -3.06 6.71 -4.35
C PRO A 48 -3.54 7.62 -5.49
N GLU A 49 -3.67 7.07 -6.70
CA GLU A 49 -4.11 7.78 -7.90
C GLU A 49 -5.64 7.76 -7.98
N PRO A 50 -6.34 8.91 -8.05
CA PRO A 50 -7.80 8.94 -8.20
C PRO A 50 -8.26 8.26 -9.49
N GLN A 51 -9.33 7.47 -9.43
CA GLN A 51 -9.93 6.83 -10.61
C GLN A 51 -11.38 7.25 -10.80
N LEU A 52 -12.18 7.18 -9.74
CA LEU A 52 -13.61 7.47 -9.79
C LEU A 52 -14.11 7.99 -8.46
N CYS A 53 -15.08 8.90 -8.48
CA CYS A 53 -15.87 9.29 -7.32
C CYS A 53 -17.32 8.84 -7.54
N LEU A 54 -17.82 8.00 -6.64
CA LEU A 54 -19.20 7.55 -6.63
C LEU A 54 -19.96 8.32 -5.56
N GLN A 55 -21.10 8.89 -5.94
CA GLN A 55 -22.05 9.45 -4.99
C GLN A 55 -23.17 8.45 -4.76
N THR A 56 -23.44 8.12 -3.50
CA THR A 56 -24.53 7.25 -3.10
C THR A 56 -25.18 7.77 -1.81
N ARG A 57 -26.12 7.01 -1.24
CA ARG A 57 -26.77 7.34 0.03
C ARG A 57 -26.64 6.18 1.02
N ILE A 58 -26.28 6.49 2.25
CA ILE A 58 -26.47 5.60 3.39
C ILE A 58 -27.96 5.62 3.72
N LEU A 59 -28.62 4.47 3.77
CA LEU A 59 -30.06 4.40 4.06
C LEU A 59 -30.39 4.26 5.55
N LYS A 60 -29.48 3.66 6.34
CA LYS A 60 -29.66 3.40 7.77
C LYS A 60 -28.35 3.64 8.53
N PRO A 61 -28.39 4.10 9.79
CA PRO A 61 -29.59 4.43 10.57
C PRO A 61 -30.22 5.80 10.22
N LYS A 62 -29.49 6.68 9.53
CA LYS A 62 -30.00 7.97 9.05
C LYS A 62 -29.59 8.17 7.60
N GLU A 63 -30.49 8.70 6.79
CA GLU A 63 -30.21 8.98 5.39
C GLU A 63 -29.15 10.07 5.27
N LYS A 64 -28.04 9.77 4.59
CA LYS A 64 -26.94 10.71 4.35
C LYS A 64 -26.29 10.45 3.00
N THR A 65 -25.98 11.50 2.26
CA THR A 65 -25.13 11.39 1.06
C THR A 65 -23.75 10.89 1.45
N LEU A 66 -23.24 9.91 0.72
CA LEU A 66 -21.94 9.28 0.89
C LEU A 66 -21.16 9.42 -0.42
N PHE A 67 -19.91 9.84 -0.30
CA PHE A 67 -18.97 9.82 -1.42
C PHE A 67 -17.97 8.68 -1.24
N ILE A 68 -17.79 7.88 -2.27
CA ILE A 68 -16.82 6.79 -2.31
C ILE A 68 -15.80 7.14 -3.40
N ASN A 69 -14.58 7.47 -2.97
CA ASN A 69 -13.47 7.72 -3.87
C ASN A 69 -12.73 6.39 -4.10
N LEU A 70 -12.78 5.89 -5.33
CA LEU A 70 -11.99 4.75 -5.76
C LEU A 70 -10.65 5.26 -6.30
N CYS A 71 -9.58 4.85 -5.68
CA CYS A 71 -8.21 5.15 -6.07
C CYS A 71 -7.45 3.87 -6.44
N GLN A 72 -6.51 4.02 -7.37
CA GLN A 72 -5.54 2.98 -7.70
C GLN A 72 -4.28 3.17 -6.85
N TRP A 73 -3.75 2.09 -6.28
CA TRP A 73 -2.52 2.16 -5.50
C TRP A 73 -1.68 0.90 -5.66
N LYS A 74 -0.40 1.06 -6.05
CA LYS A 74 0.53 -0.06 -6.28
C LYS A 74 0.81 -0.88 -5.02
N ARG A 75 0.61 -0.28 -3.85
CA ARG A 75 0.77 -0.95 -2.54
C ARG A 75 -0.29 -2.03 -2.30
N ILE A 76 -1.44 -1.95 -2.97
CA ILE A 76 -2.48 -2.98 -2.90
C ILE A 76 -2.08 -4.13 -3.83
N PRO A 77 -2.16 -5.39 -3.38
CA PRO A 77 -1.88 -6.53 -4.24
C PRO A 77 -2.87 -6.58 -5.41
N ALA A 78 -2.39 -7.02 -6.57
CA ALA A 78 -3.27 -7.30 -7.70
C ALA A 78 -4.10 -8.56 -7.41
N PRO A 79 -5.30 -8.71 -8.01
CA PRO A 79 -6.00 -9.99 -8.00
C PRO A 79 -5.14 -11.07 -8.66
N GLN A 80 -5.31 -12.32 -8.22
CA GLN A 80 -4.52 -13.46 -8.73
C GLN A 80 -4.95 -13.85 -10.15
N SER A 81 -6.22 -13.67 -10.50
CA SER A 81 -6.76 -13.89 -11.84
C SER A 81 -7.91 -12.92 -12.15
N THR A 82 -8.45 -13.00 -13.37
CA THR A 82 -9.59 -12.18 -13.82
C THR A 82 -10.92 -12.57 -13.17
N THR A 83 -11.00 -13.76 -12.59
CA THR A 83 -12.20 -14.27 -11.88
C THR A 83 -12.09 -14.10 -10.38
N ASP A 84 -10.89 -13.84 -9.86
CA ASP A 84 -10.69 -13.64 -8.43
C ASP A 84 -11.17 -12.25 -7.98
N PRO A 85 -11.67 -12.14 -6.74
CA PRO A 85 -12.05 -10.85 -6.17
C PRO A 85 -10.89 -9.84 -6.18
N VAL A 86 -11.23 -8.56 -6.43
CA VAL A 86 -10.25 -7.47 -6.38
C VAL A 86 -9.94 -7.11 -4.92
N PRO A 87 -8.68 -7.17 -4.47
CA PRO A 87 -8.31 -6.73 -3.13
C PRO A 87 -8.57 -5.23 -2.95
N LEU A 88 -9.19 -4.86 -1.83
CA LEU A 88 -9.50 -3.48 -1.47
C LEU A 88 -8.94 -3.15 -0.09
N SER A 89 -8.37 -1.94 0.04
CA SER A 89 -8.11 -1.33 1.35
C SER A 89 -9.02 -0.13 1.52
N MET A 90 -9.53 0.06 2.74
CA MET A 90 -10.46 1.13 3.09
C MET A 90 -9.81 2.04 4.12
N SER A 91 -9.89 3.35 3.90
CA SER A 91 -9.71 4.31 4.98
C SER A 91 -10.99 5.12 5.19
N THR A 92 -11.27 5.40 6.46
CA THR A 92 -12.30 6.34 6.87
C THR A 92 -11.60 7.66 7.17
N GLN A 93 -11.89 8.72 6.39
CA GLN A 93 -11.31 10.04 6.62
C GLN A 93 -12.38 11.13 6.70
N SER A 94 -12.35 11.81 7.86
CA SER A 94 -12.81 13.16 8.18
C SER A 94 -14.30 13.44 8.47
N SER A 95 -14.46 14.42 9.37
CA SER A 95 -15.63 14.79 10.18
C SER A 95 -16.69 15.65 9.49
N MET A 96 -16.44 16.12 8.26
CA MET A 96 -17.35 17.07 7.57
C MET A 96 -18.34 16.38 6.61
N LEU A 97 -17.93 15.31 5.93
CA LEU A 97 -18.79 14.51 5.05
C LEU A 97 -18.38 13.04 5.15
N PRO A 98 -19.33 12.09 5.21
CA PRO A 98 -18.99 10.68 5.19
C PRO A 98 -18.37 10.35 3.84
N THR A 99 -17.05 10.18 3.84
CA THR A 99 -16.24 9.85 2.66
C THR A 99 -15.52 8.53 2.94
N ILE A 100 -15.65 7.59 2.01
CA ILE A 100 -14.90 6.34 2.04
C ILE A 100 -13.86 6.41 0.93
N LEU A 101 -12.61 6.16 1.29
CA LEU A 101 -11.54 6.02 0.32
C LEU A 101 -11.26 4.53 0.14
N MET A 102 -11.43 4.04 -1.08
CA MET A 102 -11.16 2.66 -1.45
C MET A 102 -9.93 2.60 -2.36
N PHE A 103 -8.98 1.74 -2.01
CA PHE A 103 -7.76 1.54 -2.76
C PHE A 103 -7.76 0.17 -3.43
N SER A 104 -7.49 0.13 -4.72
CA SER A 104 -7.38 -1.12 -5.49
C SER A 104 -6.14 -1.11 -6.39
N ARG A 105 -5.74 -2.28 -6.90
CA ARG A 105 -4.78 -2.36 -8.01
C ARG A 105 -5.46 -2.99 -9.23
N GLN A 106 -5.68 -2.19 -10.26
CA GLN A 106 -6.25 -2.66 -11.52
C GLN A 106 -5.17 -3.35 -12.36
N GLN A 107 -5.50 -4.51 -12.95
CA GLN A 107 -4.71 -5.11 -14.02
C GLN A 107 -5.15 -4.49 -15.35
N LYS A 108 -4.19 -4.15 -16.22
CA LYS A 108 -4.51 -3.73 -17.59
C LYS A 108 -5.19 -4.92 -18.28
N ARG A 109 -6.46 -4.77 -18.69
CA ARG A 109 -7.08 -5.69 -19.63
C ARG A 109 -6.32 -5.57 -20.96
N THR A 110 -5.46 -6.53 -21.27
CA THR A 110 -5.01 -6.76 -22.63
C THR A 110 -6.21 -7.21 -23.45
N LYS A 111 -6.62 -6.39 -24.41
CA LYS A 111 -7.62 -6.73 -25.42
C LYS A 111 -7.01 -7.67 -26.45
#